data_AF-A0A2X3GT36-F1
#
_entry.id   AF-A0A2X3GT36-F1
#
_cell.length_a   1.000
_cell.length_b   1.000
_cell.length_c   1.000
_cell.angle_alpha   90.00
_cell.angle_beta   90.00
_cell.angle_gamma   90.00
#
_symmetry.space_group_name_H-M   'P 1'
#
loop_
_entity.id
_entity.type
_entity.pdbx_description
1 polymer ?
#
loop_
_entity_poly.entity_id
_entity_poly.type
_entity_poly.pdbx_seq_one_letter_code
_entity_poly.pdbx_strand_id
1 'polypeptide(L)' 'MKANLQVGVLGFGTVGSGVIHILEEHQAKISQVTGYNITVKTVLVRDLEKIADTRRKVLH' A
#
# COMPACT_ATOMS: atom_id res chain seq x y z
N MET A 1 -20.03 -10.26 -3.03
CA MET A 1 -19.19 -9.78 -1.91
C MET A 1 -17.77 -9.63 -2.43
N LYS A 2 -17.12 -8.49 -2.20
CA LYS A 2 -15.70 -8.30 -2.52
C LYS A 2 -14.87 -8.66 -1.29
N ALA A 3 -13.83 -9.47 -1.45
CA ALA A 3 -12.97 -9.89 -0.34
C ALA A 3 -11.90 -8.81 -0.08
N ASN A 4 -11.65 -8.49 1.20
CA ASN A 4 -10.59 -7.57 1.58
C ASN A 4 -9.26 -8.33 1.67
N LEU A 5 -8.24 -7.86 0.95
CA LEU A 5 -6.89 -8.43 0.96
C LEU A 5 -5.93 -7.43 1.61
N GLN A 6 -5.41 -7.80 2.78
CA GLN A 6 -4.40 -6.99 3.49
C GLN A 6 -3.00 -7.42 3.04
N VAL A 7 -2.17 -6.45 2.63
CA VAL A 7 -0.80 -6.71 2.16
C VAL A 7 0.21 -5.95 3.00
N GLY A 8 1.39 -6.55 3.17
CA GLY A 8 2.57 -5.91 3.73
C GLY A 8 3.61 -5.69 2.63
N VAL A 9 4.23 -4.52 2.59
CA VAL A 9 5.28 -4.17 1.63
C VAL A 9 6.62 -4.16 2.34
N LEU A 10 7.60 -4.90 1.83
CA LEU A 10 8.96 -4.91 2.39
C LEU A 10 9.85 -3.99 1.56
N GLY A 11 10.08 -2.78 2.08
CA GLY A 11 10.88 -1.73 1.43
C GLY A 11 10.03 -0.56 0.92
N PHE A 12 10.50 0.65 1.19
CA PHE A 12 9.87 1.91 0.75
C PHE A 12 10.88 2.81 0.04
N GLY A 13 11.46 2.29 -1.04
CA GLY A 13 12.25 3.09 -1.99
C GLY A 13 11.42 3.48 -3.21
N THR A 14 12.07 3.84 -4.31
CA THR A 14 11.43 4.25 -5.58
C THR A 14 10.35 3.28 -6.07
N VAL A 15 10.60 1.96 -5.94
CA VAL A 15 9.63 0.94 -6.37
C VAL A 15 8.50 0.79 -5.34
N GLY A 16 8.84 0.72 -4.05
CA GLY A 16 7.86 0.54 -2.98
C GLY A 16 6.83 1.67 -2.93
N SER A 17 7.28 2.92 -3.09
CA SER A 17 6.38 4.08 -3.15
C SER A 17 5.49 4.07 -4.38
N GLY A 18 6.02 3.70 -5.56
CA GLY A 18 5.24 3.57 -6.78
C GLY A 18 4.16 2.49 -6.69
N VAL A 19 4.46 1.34 -6.08
CA VAL A 19 3.48 0.28 -5.87
C VAL A 19 2.34 0.75 -4.97
N ILE A 20 2.64 1.40 -3.84
CA ILE A 20 1.59 1.93 -2.96
C ILE A 20 0.74 2.97 -3.69
N HIS A 21 1.37 3.87 -4.44
CA HIS A 21 0.67 4.89 -5.21
C HIS A 21 -0.31 4.30 -6.23
N ILE A 22 0.11 3.28 -7.00
CA ILE A 22 -0.73 2.59 -7.98
C ILE A 22 -1.91 1.88 -7.29
N LEU A 23 -1.67 1.24 -6.14
CA LEU A 23 -2.71 0.55 -5.38
C LEU A 23 -3.76 1.54 -4.85
N GLU A 24 -3.36 2.72 -4.39
CA GLU A 24 -4.25 3.78 -3.91
C GLU A 24 -5.01 4.44 -5.07
N GLU A 25 -4.32 4.88 -6.11
CA GLU A 25 -4.90 5.64 -7.23
C GLU A 25 -5.86 4.79 -8.09
N HIS A 26 -5.55 3.49 -8.25
CA HIS A 26 -6.32 2.60 -9.11
C HIS A 26 -7.13 1.55 -8.36
N GLN A 27 -7.41 1.75 -7.06
CA GLN A 27 -8.13 0.80 -6.21
C GLN A 27 -9.46 0.34 -6.82
N ALA A 28 -10.23 1.26 -7.40
CA ALA A 28 -11.52 0.93 -8.04
C ALA A 28 -11.36 -0.03 -9.22
N LYS A 29 -10.39 0.24 -10.10
CA LYS A 29 -10.10 -0.59 -11.28
C LYS A 29 -9.55 -1.95 -10.89
N ILE A 30 -8.60 -1.98 -9.96
CA ILE A 30 -8.03 -3.23 -9.43
C ILE A 30 -9.15 -4.07 -8.80
N SER A 31 -10.04 -3.45 -8.05
CA SER A 31 -11.16 -4.14 -7.43
C SER A 31 -12.21 -4.65 -8.42
N GLN A 32 -12.40 -3.96 -9.55
CA GLN A 32 -13.26 -4.43 -10.63
C GLN A 32 -12.66 -5.64 -11.35
N VAL A 33 -11.35 -5.64 -11.60
CA VAL A 33 -10.65 -6.71 -12.34
C VAL A 33 -10.41 -7.94 -11.48
N THR A 34 -10.01 -7.74 -10.22
CA THR A 34 -9.57 -8.84 -9.33
C THR A 34 -10.69 -9.34 -8.41
N GLY A 35 -11.73 -8.54 -8.18
CA GLY A 35 -12.75 -8.81 -7.16
C GLY A 35 -12.29 -8.57 -5.72
N TYR A 36 -11.03 -8.15 -5.51
CA TYR A 36 -10.47 -7.87 -4.20
C TYR A 36 -10.41 -6.38 -3.91
N ASN A 37 -10.54 -6.03 -2.64
CA ASN A 37 -10.22 -4.70 -2.16
C ASN A 37 -8.86 -4.78 -1.44
N ILE A 38 -7.82 -4.22 -2.04
CA ILE A 38 -6.45 -4.33 -1.55
C ILE A 38 -6.17 -3.18 -0.58
N THR A 39 -5.64 -3.49 0.59
CA THR A 39 -5.25 -2.50 1.60
C THR A 39 -3.83 -2.77 2.08
N VAL A 40 -2.96 -1.76 2.02
CA VAL A 40 -1.59 -1.86 2.52
C VAL A 40 -1.62 -1.63 4.03
N LYS A 41 -1.38 -2.69 4.80
CA LYS A 41 -1.43 -2.65 6.27
C LYS A 41 -0.10 -2.22 6.89
N THR A 42 1.00 -2.63 6.28
CA THR A 42 2.33 -2.44 6.84
C THR A 42 3.34 -2.20 5.74
N VAL A 43 4.33 -1.37 6.04
CA VAL A 43 5.51 -1.17 5.22
C VAL A 43 6.73 -1.32 6.10
N LEU A 44 7.58 -2.30 5.81
CA LEU A 44 8.86 -2.48 6.50
C LEU A 44 9.91 -1.58 5.85
N VAL A 45 10.54 -0.74 6.66
CA VAL A 45 11.69 0.06 6.26
C VAL A 45 12.84 -0.13 7.22
N ARG A 46 14.06 0.16 6.76
CA ARG A 46 15.26 0.11 7.61
C ARG A 46 15.31 1.25 8.61
N ASP A 47 14.80 2.41 8.22
CA ASP A 47 14.89 3.66 9.00
C ASP A 47 13.57 4.42 8.84
N LEU A 48 12.86 4.61 9.97
CA LEU A 48 11.57 5.29 10.01
C LEU A 48 11.71 6.81 9.89
N GLU A 49 12.86 7.39 10.25
CA GLU A 49 13.08 8.83 10.17
C GLU A 49 13.18 9.28 8.71
N LYS A 50 13.76 8.45 7.85
CA LYS A 50 13.83 8.68 6.39
C LYS A 50 12.46 8.73 5.70
N ILE A 51 11.42 8.19 6.34
CA ILE A 51 10.06 8.12 5.80
C ILE A 51 9.04 8.82 6.71
N ALA A 52 9.50 9.73 7.58
CA ALA A 52 8.66 10.34 8.62
C ALA A 52 7.39 11.00 8.07
N ASP A 53 7.45 11.59 6.86
CA ASP A 53 6.29 12.19 6.18
C ASP A 53 5.23 11.15 5.76
N THR A 54 5.66 9.91 5.48
CA THR A 54 4.79 8.82 5.00
C THR A 54 4.18 7.98 6.13
N ARG A 55 4.63 8.11 7.39
CA ARG A 55 4.06 7.37 8.55
C ARG A 55 2.54 7.51 8.67
N ARG A 56 1.95 8.58 8.14
CA ARG A 56 0.51 8.87 8.20
C ARG A 56 -0.35 8.05 7.22
N LYS A 57 0.23 7.45 6.17
CA LYS A 57 -0.55 6.82 5.08
C LYS A 57 -0.87 5.33 5.30
N VAL A 58 -0.05 4.61 6.07
CA VAL A 58 -0.07 3.13 6.15
C VAL A 58 -0.73 2.59 7.42
N LEU A 59 -1.04 3.45 8.41
CA LEU A 59 -1.48 3.05 9.76
C LEU A 59 -2.99 3.21 10.04
N HIS A 60 -3.84 3.37 9.02
CA HIS A 60 -5.30 3.43 9.19
C HIS A 60 -5.96 2.10 8.82
#